data_AF-R0E8R3-F1
#
_entry.id   AF-R0E8R3-F1
#
_cell.length_a   1.000
_cell.length_b   1.000
_cell.length_c   1.000
_cell.angle_alpha   90.00
_cell.angle_beta   90.00
_cell.angle_gamma   90.00
#
_symmetry.space_group_name_H-M   'P 1'
#
loop_
_entity.id
_entity.type
_entity.pdbx_description
1 polymer ?
#
loop_
_entity_poly.entity_id
_entity_poly.type
_entity_poly.pdbx_seq_one_letter_code
_entity_poly.pdbx_strand_id
1 'polypeptide(L)'
;MQAGSIALASSNGNASTVQSSGGDVALNAAGTYSQTDSSVIAAGNTTLHGSSVTIASSAQPATVAAINGGVLIQSDADLTNSGGLIQGKTRNASQAASEGAVTLAAGGTIRNDATATTQGIVFGQRDDVVLRAGGDIVNHQSRILSNAKLTLAAQGDVQNLLDKSTGANGEQPTAWTSSGTRWLILRNHSSGFDVDYGSIPTTGQVPYLVSQTGTTISGRNVRNIGGQILANGTADIAITAANTFHNETLATGSAHFYRSCMIFCRESASSTVTTTGGAISAGGNLTINAGTLAENIGGQVLSVGNLTVTAPKVRAVGITGYTALARDRGFKVFFGDTWARLYAADVGGSWLAMGGALTINGLGQIEGGSFDGQTVAASNGITTVRAKSREPVSIESHVGLTSWLWH
;
A
#
# COMPACT_ATOMS: atom_id res chain seq x y z
N MET A 1 4.57 -35.03 15.02
CA MET A 1 3.86 -34.94 16.31
C MET A 1 2.38 -34.84 16.03
N GLN A 2 1.55 -35.57 16.77
CA GLN A 2 0.09 -35.50 16.75
C GLN A 2 -0.37 -35.14 18.16
N ALA A 3 -1.17 -34.09 18.33
CA ALA A 3 -1.61 -33.64 19.66
C ALA A 3 -2.99 -32.98 19.61
N GLY A 4 -3.65 -32.89 20.77
CA GLY A 4 -4.90 -32.15 20.90
C GLY A 4 -4.70 -30.64 20.68
N SER A 5 -3.57 -30.08 21.09
CA SER A 5 -3.15 -28.70 20.78
C SER A 5 -1.63 -28.64 20.88
N ILE A 6 -1.00 -27.71 20.17
CA ILE A 6 0.46 -27.50 20.20
C ILE A 6 0.72 -26.04 20.54
N ALA A 7 1.49 -25.82 21.61
CA ALA A 7 1.97 -24.50 22.00
C ALA A 7 3.49 -24.53 22.11
N LEU A 8 4.17 -23.75 21.27
CA LEU A 8 5.60 -23.50 21.33
C LEU A 8 5.81 -22.06 21.81
N ALA A 9 6.56 -21.91 22.89
CA ALA A 9 6.82 -20.60 23.49
C ALA A 9 8.29 -20.51 23.92
N SER A 10 8.84 -19.29 23.94
CA SER A 10 10.09 -19.04 24.66
C SER A 10 9.94 -19.42 26.15
N SER A 11 11.05 -19.84 26.76
CA SER A 11 11.11 -20.11 28.19
C SER A 11 12.40 -19.54 28.74
N ASN A 12 12.33 -18.90 29.91
CA ASN A 12 13.47 -18.24 30.57
C ASN A 12 14.21 -17.22 29.67
N GLY A 13 13.48 -16.50 28.81
CA GLY A 13 14.04 -15.49 27.89
C GLY A 13 14.72 -16.05 26.63
N ASN A 14 14.73 -17.38 26.45
CA ASN A 14 15.33 -18.03 25.30
C ASN A 14 14.26 -18.56 24.34
N ALA A 15 14.48 -18.34 23.04
CA ALA A 15 13.59 -18.87 22.02
C ALA A 15 13.66 -20.41 21.98
N SER A 16 12.51 -21.07 22.08
CA SER A 16 12.42 -22.52 21.91
C SER A 16 12.62 -22.90 20.44
N THR A 17 13.28 -24.03 20.16
CA THR A 17 13.48 -24.49 18.79
C THR A 17 13.10 -25.96 18.65
N VAL A 18 12.20 -26.26 17.70
CA VAL A 18 11.95 -27.61 17.18
C VAL A 18 12.75 -27.73 15.87
N GLN A 19 13.74 -28.62 15.83
CA GLN A 19 14.61 -28.76 14.67
C GLN A 19 14.75 -30.21 14.22
N SER A 20 14.74 -30.41 12.90
CA SER A 20 15.18 -31.65 12.25
C SER A 20 16.42 -31.36 11.40
N SER A 21 17.53 -32.04 11.67
CA SER A 21 18.81 -31.85 10.99
C SER A 21 18.95 -32.60 9.66
N GLY A 22 18.06 -33.57 9.38
CA GLY A 22 18.16 -34.42 8.19
C GLY A 22 16.84 -34.73 7.48
N GLY A 23 15.70 -34.30 8.02
CA GLY A 23 14.40 -34.63 7.43
C GLY A 23 13.33 -33.59 7.71
N ASP A 24 12.09 -34.05 7.67
CA ASP A 24 10.91 -33.21 7.76
C ASP A 24 10.52 -32.92 9.22
N VAL A 25 9.79 -31.83 9.43
CA VAL A 25 9.05 -31.57 10.66
C VAL A 25 7.56 -31.52 10.33
N ALA A 26 6.79 -32.42 10.95
CA ALA A 26 5.34 -32.43 10.84
C ALA A 26 4.71 -32.25 12.23
N LEU A 27 3.99 -31.15 12.44
CA LEU A 27 3.27 -30.82 13.67
C LEU A 27 1.77 -30.72 13.35
N ASN A 28 1.00 -31.67 13.84
CA ASN A 28 -0.44 -31.73 13.62
C ASN A 28 -1.17 -31.58 14.96
N ALA A 29 -1.93 -30.50 15.11
CA ALA A 29 -2.84 -30.26 16.21
C ALA A 29 -4.28 -30.50 15.74
N ALA A 30 -5.08 -31.24 16.51
CA ALA A 30 -6.53 -31.32 16.29
C ALA A 30 -7.24 -30.02 16.69
N GLY A 31 -6.72 -29.37 17.73
CA GLY A 31 -7.10 -28.03 18.21
C GLY A 31 -6.12 -26.98 17.70
N THR A 32 -5.75 -26.02 18.54
CA THR A 32 -4.96 -24.86 18.09
C THR A 32 -3.47 -25.17 17.97
N TYR A 33 -2.82 -24.55 16.99
CA TYR A 33 -1.36 -24.43 16.93
C TYR A 33 -0.96 -22.98 17.25
N SER A 34 -0.17 -22.77 18.30
CA SER A 34 0.40 -21.47 18.61
C SER A 34 1.91 -21.54 18.77
N GLN A 35 2.62 -20.60 18.15
CA GLN A 35 4.05 -20.43 18.24
C GLN A 35 4.34 -18.98 18.59
N THR A 36 5.00 -18.72 19.72
CA THR A 36 5.41 -17.38 20.14
C THR A 36 6.88 -17.38 20.52
N ASP A 37 7.68 -16.48 19.95
CA ASP A 37 9.11 -16.37 20.27
C ASP A 37 9.85 -17.72 20.14
N SER A 38 9.51 -18.53 19.13
CA SER A 38 10.07 -19.86 18.95
C SER A 38 10.29 -20.19 17.46
N SER A 39 11.13 -21.19 17.18
CA SER A 39 11.48 -21.60 15.83
C SER A 39 11.11 -23.05 15.53
N VAL A 40 10.61 -23.30 14.32
CA VAL A 40 10.41 -24.64 13.75
C VAL A 40 11.21 -24.72 12.46
N ILE A 41 12.24 -25.56 12.43
CA ILE A 41 13.20 -25.62 11.33
C ILE A 41 13.39 -27.06 10.88
N ALA A 42 13.04 -27.36 9.63
CA ALA A 42 13.29 -28.65 9.00
C ALA A 42 14.42 -28.56 7.97
N ALA A 43 15.29 -29.57 7.93
CA ALA A 43 16.23 -29.75 6.83
C ALA A 43 15.51 -30.05 5.51
N GLY A 44 14.44 -30.86 5.58
CA GLY A 44 13.52 -31.16 4.49
C GLY A 44 12.33 -30.19 4.47
N ASN A 45 11.13 -30.72 4.65
CA ASN A 45 9.85 -30.00 4.61
C ASN A 45 9.31 -29.69 6.02
N THR A 46 8.55 -28.61 6.15
CA THR A 46 7.80 -28.29 7.36
C THR A 46 6.31 -28.32 7.06
N THR A 47 5.55 -29.16 7.76
CA THR A 47 4.10 -29.22 7.68
C THR A 47 3.48 -28.91 9.04
N LEU A 48 2.66 -27.87 9.09
CA LEU A 48 1.92 -27.46 10.28
C LEU A 48 0.42 -27.55 10.01
N HIS A 49 -0.33 -28.12 10.95
CA HIS A 49 -1.79 -28.17 10.89
C HIS A 49 -2.40 -27.85 12.25
N GLY A 50 -3.50 -27.09 12.26
CA GLY A 50 -4.30 -26.81 13.45
C GLY A 50 -5.65 -26.18 13.12
N SER A 51 -6.63 -26.28 14.02
CA SER A 51 -7.93 -25.59 13.88
C SER A 51 -7.76 -24.09 13.68
N SER A 52 -6.82 -23.46 14.40
CA SER A 52 -6.26 -22.14 14.11
C SER A 52 -4.73 -22.22 14.20
N VAL A 53 -4.04 -21.37 13.45
CA VAL A 53 -2.58 -21.30 13.45
C VAL A 53 -2.12 -19.88 13.77
N THR A 54 -1.33 -19.72 14.83
CA THR A 54 -0.72 -18.43 15.18
C THR A 54 0.80 -18.58 15.28
N ILE A 55 1.52 -17.69 14.60
CA ILE A 55 2.97 -17.52 14.67
C ILE A 55 3.23 -16.07 15.07
N ALA A 56 3.90 -15.84 16.18
CA ALA A 56 4.09 -14.51 16.73
C ALA A 56 5.53 -14.28 17.20
N SER A 57 6.14 -13.19 16.75
CA SER A 57 7.35 -12.63 17.36
C SER A 57 6.93 -11.51 18.30
N SER A 58 7.13 -11.68 19.60
CA SER A 58 6.82 -10.66 20.62
C SER A 58 8.12 -10.05 21.14
N ALA A 59 8.91 -10.83 21.88
CA ALA A 59 10.20 -10.40 22.39
C ALA A 59 11.37 -10.95 21.57
N GLN A 60 11.19 -12.10 20.93
CA GLN A 60 12.22 -12.79 20.15
C GLN A 60 11.71 -13.18 18.77
N PRO A 61 12.60 -13.49 17.81
CA PRO A 61 12.17 -13.93 16.49
C PRO A 61 11.40 -15.26 16.55
N ALA A 62 10.25 -15.32 15.89
CA ALA A 62 9.56 -16.55 15.56
C ALA A 62 9.80 -16.93 14.10
N THR A 63 10.18 -18.19 13.86
CA THR A 63 10.50 -18.68 12.51
C THR A 63 9.83 -20.03 12.23
N VAL A 64 9.28 -20.21 11.03
CA VAL A 64 8.89 -21.49 10.47
C VAL A 64 9.63 -21.65 9.15
N ALA A 65 10.57 -22.59 9.10
CA ALA A 65 11.47 -22.72 7.96
C ALA A 65 11.64 -24.16 7.47
N ALA A 66 11.81 -24.29 6.16
CA ALA A 66 12.25 -25.50 5.47
C ALA A 66 13.52 -25.16 4.67
N ILE A 67 14.66 -25.75 5.04
CA ILE A 67 15.98 -25.39 4.48
C ILE A 67 16.10 -25.85 3.04
N ASN A 68 15.70 -27.10 2.75
CA ASN A 68 15.76 -27.67 1.41
C ASN A 68 14.41 -27.99 0.80
N GLY A 69 13.34 -28.06 1.60
CA GLY A 69 11.98 -28.36 1.15
C GLY A 69 11.03 -27.17 1.23
N GLY A 70 9.75 -27.49 1.34
CA GLY A 70 8.66 -26.53 1.36
C GLY A 70 8.06 -26.36 2.75
N VAL A 71 7.41 -25.22 2.97
CA VAL A 71 6.57 -24.99 4.15
C VAL A 71 5.11 -25.08 3.73
N LEU A 72 4.38 -26.01 4.33
CA LEU A 72 2.92 -26.12 4.22
C LEU A 72 2.31 -25.82 5.59
N ILE A 73 1.46 -24.80 5.67
CA ILE A 73 0.69 -24.49 6.89
C ILE A 73 -0.78 -24.54 6.53
N GLN A 74 -1.52 -25.36 7.23
CA GLN A 74 -2.95 -25.55 7.05
C GLN A 74 -3.69 -25.17 8.32
N SER A 75 -4.71 -24.33 8.17
CA SER A 75 -5.61 -23.95 9.25
C SER A 75 -7.06 -24.19 8.85
N ASP A 76 -7.85 -24.80 9.75
CA ASP A 76 -9.29 -24.99 9.50
C ASP A 76 -10.07 -23.67 9.61
N ALA A 77 -9.57 -22.72 10.41
CA ALA A 77 -10.08 -21.36 10.57
C ALA A 77 -9.00 -20.36 10.16
N ASP A 78 -8.54 -19.48 11.07
CA ASP A 78 -7.62 -18.38 10.75
C ASP A 78 -6.15 -18.77 10.93
N LEU A 79 -5.32 -18.20 10.05
CA LEU A 79 -3.85 -18.25 10.12
C LEU A 79 -3.30 -16.84 10.31
N THR A 80 -2.62 -16.62 11.43
CA THR A 80 -1.98 -15.33 11.73
C THR A 80 -0.47 -15.48 11.86
N ASN A 81 0.27 -14.67 11.12
CA ASN A 81 1.70 -14.46 11.28
C ASN A 81 1.94 -13.02 11.72
N SER A 82 2.33 -12.79 12.98
CA SER A 82 2.61 -11.48 13.55
C SER A 82 4.10 -11.33 13.81
N GLY A 83 4.80 -10.63 12.93
CA GLY A 83 6.24 -10.39 13.06
C GLY A 83 7.13 -11.61 12.84
N GLY A 84 6.56 -12.76 12.44
CA GLY A 84 7.30 -14.00 12.22
C GLY A 84 7.83 -14.16 10.80
N LEU A 85 8.83 -15.03 10.64
CA LEU A 85 9.37 -15.45 9.34
C LEU A 85 8.83 -16.83 8.96
N ILE A 86 8.16 -16.92 7.82
CA ILE A 86 7.75 -18.18 7.19
C ILE A 86 8.52 -18.34 5.89
N GLN A 87 9.39 -19.35 5.80
CA GLN A 87 10.31 -19.47 4.67
C GLN A 87 10.49 -20.91 4.19
N GLY A 88 10.32 -21.13 2.90
CA GLY A 88 10.68 -22.39 2.26
C GLY A 88 11.50 -22.19 0.99
N LYS A 89 12.03 -23.29 0.45
CA LYS A 89 12.92 -23.25 -0.71
C LYS A 89 12.26 -23.78 -1.99
N THR A 90 11.64 -24.94 -1.91
CA THR A 90 11.00 -25.63 -3.05
C THR A 90 9.77 -26.38 -2.56
N ARG A 91 8.77 -26.62 -3.41
CA ARG A 91 7.57 -27.37 -2.99
C ARG A 91 7.86 -28.80 -2.52
N ASN A 92 7.06 -29.28 -1.58
CA ASN A 92 7.06 -30.69 -1.21
C ASN A 92 6.26 -31.51 -2.25
N ALA A 93 6.96 -32.09 -3.23
CA ALA A 93 6.33 -32.87 -4.31
C ALA A 93 5.56 -34.13 -3.83
N SER A 94 5.81 -34.60 -2.61
CA SER A 94 5.09 -35.73 -2.02
C SER A 94 3.72 -35.36 -1.42
N GLN A 95 3.43 -34.06 -1.30
CA GLN A 95 2.21 -33.54 -0.71
C GLN A 95 1.49 -32.63 -1.70
N ALA A 96 0.33 -33.08 -2.21
CA ALA A 96 -0.42 -32.33 -3.24
C ALA A 96 -0.84 -30.92 -2.78
N ALA A 97 -1.06 -30.73 -1.47
CA ALA A 97 -1.37 -29.43 -0.88
C ALA A 97 -0.17 -28.47 -0.80
N SER A 98 1.07 -28.95 -1.01
CA SER A 98 2.27 -28.08 -1.09
C SER A 98 2.44 -27.57 -2.52
N GLU A 99 1.83 -26.42 -2.80
CA GLU A 99 1.79 -25.83 -4.14
C GLU A 99 3.00 -24.94 -4.48
N GLY A 100 3.88 -24.68 -3.52
CA GLY A 100 5.07 -23.87 -3.72
C GLY A 100 6.10 -24.05 -2.60
N ALA A 101 7.16 -23.24 -2.63
CA ALA A 101 8.13 -23.14 -1.54
C ALA A 101 7.44 -22.81 -0.21
N VAL A 102 6.42 -21.95 -0.26
CA VAL A 102 5.52 -21.73 0.87
C VAL A 102 4.07 -21.86 0.39
N THR A 103 3.28 -22.63 1.11
CA THR A 103 1.84 -22.73 0.92
C THR A 103 1.13 -22.52 2.25
N LEU A 104 0.30 -21.49 2.32
CA LEU A 104 -0.56 -21.19 3.46
C LEU A 104 -2.01 -21.39 3.02
N ALA A 105 -2.72 -22.29 3.70
CA ALA A 105 -4.12 -22.56 3.44
C ALA A 105 -4.92 -22.35 4.73
N ALA A 106 -5.95 -21.52 4.69
CA ALA A 106 -6.82 -21.22 5.82
C ALA A 106 -8.29 -21.33 5.40
N GLY A 107 -9.12 -22.00 6.19
CA GLY A 107 -10.57 -21.98 5.99
C GLY A 107 -11.19 -20.60 6.25
N GLY A 108 -10.54 -19.79 7.09
CA GLY A 108 -10.84 -18.39 7.35
C GLY A 108 -9.82 -17.45 6.73
N THR A 109 -9.36 -16.47 7.52
CA THR A 109 -8.47 -15.38 7.09
C THR A 109 -7.00 -15.75 7.23
N ILE A 110 -6.18 -15.35 6.26
CA ILE A 110 -4.72 -15.32 6.38
C ILE A 110 -4.29 -13.88 6.66
N ARG A 111 -3.65 -13.66 7.81
CA ARG A 111 -3.16 -12.34 8.20
C ARG A 111 -1.66 -12.37 8.45
N ASN A 112 -0.91 -11.54 7.72
CA ASN A 112 0.52 -11.35 7.84
C ASN A 112 0.78 -9.90 8.29
N ASP A 113 1.17 -9.75 9.54
CA ASP A 113 1.27 -8.47 10.24
C ASP A 113 2.67 -8.15 10.68
N ALA A 114 2.98 -6.87 10.68
CA ALA A 114 4.10 -6.35 11.42
C ALA A 114 3.70 -6.18 12.88
N THR A 115 4.69 -6.23 13.75
CA THR A 115 4.59 -5.71 15.11
C THR A 115 5.25 -4.33 15.18
N ALA A 116 5.34 -3.75 16.37
CA ALA A 116 6.10 -2.52 16.57
C ALA A 116 7.59 -2.67 16.24
N THR A 117 8.14 -3.89 16.25
CA THR A 117 9.59 -4.12 16.16
C THR A 117 10.00 -5.07 15.03
N THR A 118 9.09 -5.87 14.49
CA THR A 118 9.39 -6.93 13.52
C THR A 118 8.39 -6.98 12.37
N GLN A 119 8.85 -7.35 11.18
CA GLN A 119 7.99 -7.60 10.01
C GLN A 119 7.45 -9.02 10.00
N GLY A 120 6.19 -9.18 9.63
CA GLY A 120 5.72 -10.47 9.12
C GLY A 120 6.34 -10.71 7.74
N ILE A 121 7.05 -11.81 7.57
CA ILE A 121 7.68 -12.17 6.29
C ILE A 121 7.23 -13.56 5.86
N VAL A 122 6.70 -13.66 4.66
CA VAL A 122 6.46 -14.92 3.95
C VAL A 122 7.37 -14.95 2.73
N PHE A 123 8.25 -15.95 2.61
CA PHE A 123 9.26 -15.97 1.56
C PHE A 123 9.50 -17.35 0.93
N GLY A 124 9.37 -17.42 -0.40
CA GLY A 124 9.75 -18.57 -1.22
C GLY A 124 11.04 -18.34 -2.00
N GLN A 125 12.07 -19.16 -1.78
CA GLN A 125 13.41 -18.90 -2.32
C GLN A 125 13.64 -19.32 -3.78
N ARG A 126 13.03 -20.43 -4.24
CA ARG A 126 13.25 -20.98 -5.60
C ARG A 126 11.98 -21.51 -6.26
N ASP A 127 10.85 -21.37 -5.59
CA ASP A 127 9.56 -21.89 -6.03
C ASP A 127 8.46 -20.97 -5.47
N ASP A 128 7.22 -21.25 -5.84
CA ASP A 128 6.11 -20.32 -5.67
C ASP A 128 5.79 -20.03 -4.20
N VAL A 129 5.11 -18.90 -3.97
CA VAL A 129 4.41 -18.62 -2.72
C VAL A 129 2.92 -18.60 -3.03
N VAL A 130 2.16 -19.43 -2.32
CA VAL A 130 0.72 -19.63 -2.54
C VAL A 130 -0.03 -19.44 -1.24
N LEU A 131 -0.95 -18.48 -1.21
CA LEU A 131 -1.86 -18.24 -0.09
C LEU A 131 -3.30 -18.49 -0.56
N ARG A 132 -4.03 -19.35 0.17
CA ARG A 132 -5.44 -19.66 -0.08
C ARG A 132 -6.27 -19.44 1.18
N ALA A 133 -7.23 -18.53 1.12
CA ALA A 133 -8.10 -18.20 2.25
C ALA A 133 -9.58 -18.41 1.88
N GLY A 134 -10.34 -19.06 2.75
CA GLY A 134 -11.81 -19.07 2.70
C GLY A 134 -12.43 -17.74 3.17
N GLY A 135 -11.67 -16.92 3.88
CA GLY A 135 -11.96 -15.53 4.22
C GLY A 135 -11.06 -14.56 3.46
N ASP A 136 -10.47 -13.60 4.17
CA ASP A 136 -9.62 -12.56 3.60
C ASP A 136 -8.13 -12.96 3.56
N ILE A 137 -7.33 -12.28 2.73
CA ILE A 137 -5.87 -12.27 2.85
C ILE A 137 -5.43 -10.85 3.14
N VAL A 138 -4.79 -10.64 4.30
CA VAL A 138 -4.33 -9.33 4.76
C VAL A 138 -2.82 -9.35 4.93
N ASN A 139 -2.12 -8.52 4.16
CA ASN A 139 -0.71 -8.19 4.36
C ASN A 139 -0.62 -6.76 4.90
N HIS A 140 -0.45 -6.64 6.22
CA HIS A 140 -0.45 -5.36 6.93
C HIS A 140 0.97 -5.01 7.36
N GLN A 141 1.50 -3.93 6.77
CA GLN A 141 2.88 -3.44 6.99
C GLN A 141 3.98 -4.51 6.85
N SER A 142 3.72 -5.54 6.05
CA SER A 142 4.47 -6.78 6.01
C SER A 142 4.90 -7.18 4.61
N ARG A 143 5.64 -8.29 4.48
CA ARG A 143 6.24 -8.71 3.21
C ARG A 143 5.82 -10.11 2.82
N ILE A 144 5.38 -10.27 1.58
CA ILE A 144 5.17 -11.56 0.92
C ILE A 144 6.00 -11.56 -0.36
N LEU A 145 6.99 -12.43 -0.40
CA LEU A 145 8.06 -12.42 -1.39
C LEU A 145 8.15 -13.80 -2.05
N SER A 146 8.19 -13.84 -3.37
CA SER A 146 8.42 -15.06 -4.14
C SER A 146 9.54 -14.83 -5.15
N ASN A 147 10.57 -15.68 -5.12
CA ASN A 147 11.54 -15.74 -6.20
C ASN A 147 11.04 -16.51 -7.43
N ALA A 148 9.79 -16.98 -7.40
CA ALA A 148 9.07 -17.54 -8.53
C ALA A 148 7.73 -16.81 -8.67
N LYS A 149 6.60 -17.54 -8.77
CA LYS A 149 5.28 -16.95 -8.88
C LYS A 149 4.71 -16.65 -7.49
N LEU A 150 3.97 -15.56 -7.37
CA LEU A 150 3.16 -15.24 -6.21
C LEU A 150 1.68 -15.46 -6.54
N THR A 151 0.98 -16.27 -5.75
CA THR A 151 -0.47 -16.50 -5.89
C THR A 151 -1.19 -16.20 -4.58
N LEU A 152 -2.16 -15.29 -4.64
CA LEU A 152 -3.02 -14.89 -3.53
C LEU A 152 -4.47 -15.14 -3.95
N ALA A 153 -5.14 -16.10 -3.31
CA ALA A 153 -6.53 -16.43 -3.63
C ALA A 153 -7.40 -16.43 -2.36
N ALA A 154 -8.29 -15.45 -2.26
CA ALA A 154 -9.23 -15.29 -1.16
C ALA A 154 -10.67 -15.42 -1.67
N GLN A 155 -11.59 -16.00 -0.89
CA GLN A 155 -13.03 -15.87 -1.16
C GLN A 155 -13.56 -14.51 -0.66
N GLY A 156 -12.91 -13.94 0.35
CA GLY A 156 -13.09 -12.56 0.81
C GLY A 156 -12.17 -11.58 0.07
N ASP A 157 -11.68 -10.58 0.77
CA ASP A 157 -10.86 -9.51 0.21
C ASP A 157 -9.36 -9.86 0.25
N VAL A 158 -8.59 -9.31 -0.69
CA VAL A 158 -7.12 -9.27 -0.62
C VAL A 158 -6.68 -7.84 -0.36
N GLN A 159 -5.91 -7.64 0.71
CA GLN A 159 -5.55 -6.32 1.21
C GLN A 159 -4.04 -6.23 1.46
N ASN A 160 -3.39 -5.23 0.85
CA ASN A 160 -2.01 -4.84 1.09
C ASN A 160 -2.02 -3.44 1.69
N LEU A 161 -1.80 -3.32 3.00
CA LEU A 161 -2.21 -2.15 3.79
C LEU A 161 -1.07 -1.54 4.60
N LEU A 162 -0.93 -0.22 4.49
CA LEU A 162 -0.10 0.61 5.34
C LEU A 162 -1.01 1.51 6.18
N ASP A 163 -0.77 1.56 7.50
CA ASP A 163 -1.50 2.49 8.36
C ASP A 163 -0.98 3.91 8.20
N LYS A 164 -1.90 4.84 8.38
CA LYS A 164 -1.66 6.28 8.42
C LYS A 164 -2.58 6.89 9.45
N SER A 165 -2.05 7.75 10.31
CA SER A 165 -2.86 8.63 11.15
C SER A 165 -3.34 9.82 10.33
N THR A 166 -4.63 10.11 10.39
CA THR A 166 -5.25 11.22 9.69
C THR A 166 -4.71 12.56 10.20
N GLY A 167 -4.53 13.52 9.29
CA GLY A 167 -4.16 14.88 9.66
C GLY A 167 -5.34 15.71 10.18
N ALA A 168 -5.07 16.97 10.52
CA ALA A 168 -6.08 17.92 10.98
C ALA A 168 -7.19 18.19 9.92
N ASN A 169 -8.36 18.65 10.38
CA ASN A 169 -9.49 19.10 9.54
C ASN A 169 -9.96 18.09 8.48
N GLY A 170 -9.83 16.78 8.75
CA GLY A 170 -10.17 15.74 7.76
C GLY A 170 -9.30 15.82 6.51
N GLU A 171 -8.06 16.27 6.67
CA GLU A 171 -7.06 16.42 5.60
C GLU A 171 -7.44 17.45 4.52
N GLN A 172 -8.46 18.27 4.82
CA GLN A 172 -8.88 19.35 3.94
C GLN A 172 -8.05 20.61 4.20
N PRO A 173 -7.69 21.35 3.14
CA PRO A 173 -7.02 22.62 3.29
C PRO A 173 -7.91 23.65 3.99
N THR A 174 -7.33 24.41 4.90
CA THR A 174 -7.97 25.54 5.56
C THR A 174 -7.28 26.83 5.16
N ALA A 175 -8.07 27.79 4.66
CA ALA A 175 -7.60 29.14 4.37
C ALA A 175 -8.24 30.14 5.32
N TRP A 176 -7.49 31.15 5.72
CA TRP A 176 -7.97 32.18 6.65
C TRP A 176 -7.41 33.55 6.30
N THR A 177 -8.15 34.57 6.72
CA THR A 177 -7.72 35.97 6.64
C THR A 177 -8.04 36.66 7.96
N SER A 178 -7.17 37.57 8.36
CA SER A 178 -7.35 38.40 9.55
C SER A 178 -6.89 39.81 9.26
N SER A 179 -7.55 40.77 9.90
CA SER A 179 -7.15 42.18 9.81
C SER A 179 -7.15 42.78 11.20
N GLY A 180 -6.09 43.54 11.51
CA GLY A 180 -5.91 44.16 12.82
C GLY A 180 -5.40 45.58 12.69
N THR A 181 -5.91 46.47 13.54
CA THR A 181 -5.44 47.85 13.61
C THR A 181 -4.39 47.94 14.72
N ARG A 182 -3.12 48.17 14.36
CA ARG A 182 -2.02 48.28 15.35
C ARG A 182 -1.75 49.72 15.78
N TRP A 183 -1.97 50.69 14.91
CA TRP A 183 -1.81 52.12 15.19
C TRP A 183 -2.73 52.93 14.27
N LEU A 184 -3.18 54.12 14.72
CA LEU A 184 -4.35 54.91 14.28
C LEU A 184 -4.78 54.93 12.78
N ILE A 185 -3.92 54.55 11.83
CA ILE A 185 -4.25 54.50 10.38
C ILE A 185 -3.67 53.26 9.67
N LEU A 186 -2.72 52.53 10.29
CA LEU A 186 -2.04 51.39 9.66
C LEU A 186 -2.74 50.08 10.02
N ARG A 187 -3.37 49.48 9.00
CA ARG A 187 -3.99 48.15 9.08
C ARG A 187 -2.97 47.09 8.69
N ASN A 188 -2.85 46.05 9.50
CA ASN A 188 -2.15 44.83 9.11
C ASN A 188 -3.18 43.84 8.59
N HIS A 189 -2.95 43.31 7.39
CA HIS A 189 -3.75 42.24 6.80
C HIS A 189 -2.89 40.99 6.77
N SER A 190 -3.34 39.93 7.42
CA SER A 190 -2.72 38.62 7.34
C SER A 190 -3.64 37.61 6.67
N SER A 191 -3.04 36.70 5.92
CA SER A 191 -3.71 35.54 5.35
C SER A 191 -2.84 34.32 5.52
N GLY A 192 -3.49 33.16 5.66
CA GLY A 192 -2.79 31.89 5.75
C GLY A 192 -3.55 30.75 5.09
N PHE A 193 -2.79 29.72 4.77
CA PHE A 193 -3.25 28.47 4.21
C PHE A 193 -2.51 27.35 4.92
N ASP A 194 -3.27 26.35 5.36
CA ASP A 194 -2.79 25.23 6.14
C ASP A 194 -3.45 23.94 5.63
N VAL A 195 -2.66 22.90 5.42
CA VAL A 195 -3.15 21.54 5.18
C VAL A 195 -2.25 20.56 5.91
N ASP A 196 -2.87 19.56 6.51
CA ASP A 196 -2.18 18.49 7.21
C ASP A 196 -2.72 17.16 6.70
N TYR A 197 -1.88 16.41 6.01
CA TYR A 197 -2.16 15.07 5.55
C TYR A 197 -1.79 14.01 6.59
N GLY A 198 -1.41 14.39 7.81
CA GLY A 198 -1.08 13.44 8.86
C GLY A 198 0.25 12.73 8.61
N SER A 199 0.38 11.51 9.13
CA SER A 199 1.66 10.81 9.14
C SER A 199 1.51 9.29 9.10
N ILE A 200 2.56 8.63 8.61
CA ILE A 200 2.74 7.19 8.75
C ILE A 200 3.45 6.94 10.08
N PRO A 201 3.04 5.94 10.89
CA PRO A 201 3.73 5.60 12.13
C PRO A 201 5.24 5.41 11.90
N THR A 202 6.09 5.69 12.88
CA THR A 202 7.54 5.47 12.74
C THR A 202 7.91 4.00 12.50
N THR A 203 7.06 3.08 12.95
CA THR A 203 7.13 1.64 12.69
C THR A 203 6.41 1.24 11.39
N GLY A 204 5.78 2.21 10.72
CA GLY A 204 5.11 2.12 9.44
C GLY A 204 6.05 1.66 8.34
N GLN A 205 5.96 0.40 7.97
CA GLN A 205 6.76 -0.18 6.92
C GLN A 205 5.86 -0.46 5.71
N VAL A 206 6.31 0.01 4.55
CA VAL A 206 5.58 -0.18 3.29
C VAL A 206 5.37 -1.69 3.09
N PRO A 207 4.11 -2.15 2.92
CA PRO A 207 3.84 -3.56 2.73
C PRO A 207 4.12 -3.95 1.28
N TYR A 208 4.75 -5.11 1.09
CA TYR A 208 5.26 -5.58 -0.19
C TYR A 208 4.66 -6.92 -0.60
N LEU A 209 4.22 -7.00 -1.85
CA LEU A 209 3.95 -8.23 -2.58
C LEU A 209 4.94 -8.28 -3.76
N VAL A 210 5.89 -9.21 -3.74
CA VAL A 210 6.96 -9.28 -4.76
C VAL A 210 7.03 -10.66 -5.39
N SER A 211 7.19 -10.71 -6.71
CA SER A 211 7.41 -11.92 -7.49
C SER A 211 8.49 -11.73 -8.56
N GLN A 212 9.07 -12.84 -9.03
CA GLN A 212 10.07 -12.82 -10.13
C GLN A 212 9.53 -13.38 -11.44
N THR A 213 8.55 -14.29 -11.41
CA THR A 213 8.03 -14.94 -12.62
C THR A 213 6.55 -14.67 -12.88
N GLY A 214 5.87 -14.03 -11.93
CA GLY A 214 4.50 -13.54 -12.13
C GLY A 214 3.73 -13.40 -10.82
N THR A 215 2.68 -12.59 -10.84
CA THR A 215 1.75 -12.45 -9.72
C THR A 215 0.32 -12.71 -10.16
N THR A 216 -0.42 -13.49 -9.38
CA THR A 216 -1.86 -13.67 -9.53
C THR A 216 -2.56 -13.34 -8.21
N ILE A 217 -3.52 -12.42 -8.26
CA ILE A 217 -4.33 -12.01 -7.09
C ILE A 217 -5.80 -12.18 -7.44
N SER A 218 -6.55 -12.88 -6.59
CA SER A 218 -8.00 -13.03 -6.74
C SER A 218 -8.72 -12.88 -5.41
N GLY A 219 -9.78 -12.08 -5.39
CA GLY A 219 -10.66 -11.91 -4.23
C GLY A 219 -11.95 -11.18 -4.58
N ARG A 220 -12.84 -10.99 -3.59
CA ARG A 220 -14.04 -10.16 -3.71
C ARG A 220 -13.67 -8.71 -3.99
N ASN A 221 -12.78 -8.15 -3.19
CA ASN A 221 -12.12 -6.86 -3.46
C ASN A 221 -10.60 -7.04 -3.41
N VAL A 222 -9.88 -6.25 -4.19
CA VAL A 222 -8.41 -6.18 -4.12
C VAL A 222 -8.01 -4.74 -3.81
N ARG A 223 -7.36 -4.55 -2.66
CA ARG A 223 -6.97 -3.23 -2.15
C ARG A 223 -5.46 -3.16 -1.94
N ASN A 224 -4.81 -2.19 -2.57
CA ASN A 224 -3.42 -1.83 -2.33
C ASN A 224 -3.36 -0.39 -1.84
N ILE A 225 -3.27 -0.19 -0.52
CA ILE A 225 -3.34 1.12 0.12
C ILE A 225 -2.01 1.40 0.81
N GLY A 226 -1.25 2.35 0.28
CA GLY A 226 0.11 2.65 0.74
C GLY A 226 1.11 1.50 0.56
N GLY A 227 0.72 0.44 -0.16
CA GLY A 227 1.53 -0.74 -0.44
C GLY A 227 2.17 -0.77 -1.82
N GLN A 228 3.02 -1.77 -2.04
CA GLN A 228 3.69 -2.02 -3.33
C GLN A 228 3.48 -3.46 -3.81
N ILE A 229 3.12 -3.60 -5.08
CA ILE A 229 3.00 -4.89 -5.78
C ILE A 229 3.95 -4.89 -6.97
N LEU A 230 4.93 -5.78 -6.95
CA LEU A 230 6.04 -5.78 -7.90
C LEU A 230 6.20 -7.17 -8.54
N ALA A 231 6.19 -7.23 -9.86
CA ALA A 231 6.62 -8.40 -10.62
C ALA A 231 7.81 -8.00 -11.48
N ASN A 232 8.98 -8.55 -11.16
CA ASN A 232 10.26 -8.12 -11.73
C ASN A 232 10.51 -8.72 -13.12
N GLY A 233 11.53 -8.21 -13.82
CA GLY A 233 11.97 -8.73 -15.10
C GLY A 233 10.91 -8.54 -16.18
N THR A 234 10.42 -9.62 -16.77
CA THR A 234 9.34 -9.63 -17.78
C THR A 234 8.06 -10.25 -17.24
N ALA A 235 7.92 -10.31 -15.90
CA ALA A 235 6.83 -11.03 -15.25
C ALA A 235 5.51 -10.27 -15.29
N ASP A 236 4.43 -11.01 -15.56
CA ASP A 236 3.08 -10.48 -15.64
C ASP A 236 2.43 -10.34 -14.26
N ILE A 237 1.50 -9.39 -14.13
CA ILE A 237 0.58 -9.27 -12.99
C ILE A 237 -0.85 -9.46 -13.48
N ALA A 238 -1.57 -10.39 -12.87
CA ALA A 238 -3.01 -10.59 -13.10
C ALA A 238 -3.78 -10.40 -11.80
N ILE A 239 -4.73 -9.46 -11.79
CA ILE A 239 -5.58 -9.14 -10.65
C ILE A 239 -7.03 -9.35 -11.05
N THR A 240 -7.76 -10.13 -10.26
CA THR A 240 -9.20 -10.39 -10.45
C THR A 240 -9.95 -10.05 -9.16
N ALA A 241 -10.67 -8.93 -9.18
CA ALA A 241 -11.58 -8.54 -8.12
C ALA A 241 -13.02 -8.82 -8.56
N ALA A 242 -13.79 -9.58 -7.78
CA ALA A 242 -15.20 -9.81 -8.10
C ALA A 242 -15.99 -8.48 -8.15
N ASN A 243 -15.64 -7.52 -7.29
CA ASN A 243 -16.30 -6.23 -7.17
C ASN A 243 -15.35 -5.08 -7.51
N THR A 244 -14.45 -4.74 -6.60
CA THR A 244 -13.66 -3.50 -6.70
C THR A 244 -12.17 -3.76 -6.63
N PHE A 245 -11.45 -3.18 -7.57
CA PHE A 245 -10.01 -2.97 -7.48
C PHE A 245 -9.74 -1.53 -7.04
N HIS A 246 -8.96 -1.38 -5.97
CA HIS A 246 -8.64 -0.07 -5.39
C HIS A 246 -7.14 0.01 -5.10
N ASN A 247 -6.45 0.94 -5.76
CA ASN A 247 -5.06 1.25 -5.53
C ASN A 247 -4.93 2.70 -5.05
N GLU A 248 -4.25 2.92 -3.93
CA GLU A 248 -4.15 4.24 -3.32
C GLU A 248 -2.74 4.48 -2.77
N THR A 249 -2.20 5.66 -3.05
CA THR A 249 -1.02 6.17 -2.35
C THR A 249 -1.44 6.95 -1.12
N LEU A 250 -0.63 6.93 -0.06
CA LEU A 250 -0.91 7.68 1.16
C LEU A 250 -0.12 8.99 1.16
N ALA A 251 -0.83 10.12 1.07
CA ALA A 251 -0.26 11.45 1.31
C ALA A 251 0.02 11.65 2.80
N THR A 252 1.15 12.25 3.15
CA THR A 252 1.53 12.60 4.54
C THR A 252 2.28 13.92 4.56
N GLY A 253 2.48 14.48 5.75
CA GLY A 253 3.12 15.77 5.96
C GLY A 253 2.12 16.92 5.88
N SER A 254 2.63 18.14 5.91
CA SER A 254 1.81 19.35 5.95
C SER A 254 2.35 20.41 5.01
N ALA A 255 1.48 21.31 4.59
CA ALA A 255 1.88 22.52 3.88
C ALA A 255 1.29 23.75 4.54
N HIS A 256 2.11 24.78 4.64
CA HIS A 256 1.78 26.06 5.27
C HIS A 256 2.18 27.20 4.35
N PHE A 257 1.31 28.19 4.22
CA PHE A 257 1.61 29.47 3.62
C PHE A 257 1.05 30.58 4.51
N TYR A 258 1.84 31.63 4.71
CA TYR A 258 1.45 32.80 5.48
C TYR A 258 1.94 34.07 4.79
N ARG A 259 1.06 35.07 4.76
CA ARG A 259 1.35 36.40 4.25
C ARG A 259 0.83 37.46 5.22
N SER A 260 1.64 38.47 5.53
CA SER A 260 1.23 39.64 6.31
C SER A 260 1.67 40.91 5.62
N CYS A 261 0.75 41.83 5.36
CA CYS A 261 1.01 43.11 4.70
C CYS A 261 0.57 44.28 5.58
N MET A 262 1.48 45.23 5.80
CA MET A 262 1.22 46.48 6.51
C MET A 262 1.69 47.70 5.70
N ILE A 263 2.99 47.75 5.40
CA ILE A 263 3.60 48.68 4.43
C ILE A 263 4.41 47.86 3.43
N PHE A 264 5.20 46.92 3.94
CA PHE A 264 5.80 45.82 3.19
C PHE A 264 5.03 44.53 3.49
N CYS A 265 5.14 43.57 2.58
CA CYS A 265 4.59 42.23 2.78
C CYS A 265 5.69 41.28 3.24
N ARG A 266 5.35 40.42 4.18
CA ARG A 266 6.18 39.28 4.59
C ARG A 266 5.44 38.02 4.25
N GLU A 267 6.09 37.17 3.47
CA GLU A 267 5.58 35.87 3.06
C GLU A 267 6.50 34.76 3.53
N SER A 268 5.91 33.63 3.94
CA SER A 268 6.58 32.38 4.25
C SER A 268 5.78 31.21 3.71
N ALA A 269 6.46 30.20 3.17
CA ALA A 269 5.84 28.96 2.70
C ALA A 269 6.72 27.76 3.11
N SER A 270 6.09 26.67 3.52
CA SER A 270 6.76 25.38 3.76
C SER A 270 5.86 24.24 3.32
N SER A 271 6.47 23.15 2.84
CA SER A 271 5.76 21.91 2.55
C SER A 271 6.66 20.73 2.89
N THR A 272 6.13 19.78 3.64
CA THR A 272 6.71 18.44 3.87
C THR A 272 5.87 17.36 3.20
N VAL A 273 4.91 17.74 2.35
CA VAL A 273 3.97 16.82 1.73
C VAL A 273 4.71 15.81 0.87
N THR A 274 4.49 14.53 1.16
CA THR A 274 5.04 13.40 0.42
C THR A 274 4.00 12.30 0.27
N THR A 275 4.19 11.41 -0.69
CA THR A 275 3.31 10.27 -0.96
C THR A 275 4.07 8.97 -0.73
N THR A 276 3.39 7.97 -0.17
CA THR A 276 3.99 6.66 0.13
C THR A 276 3.13 5.54 -0.44
N GLY A 277 3.78 4.63 -1.18
CA GLY A 277 3.15 3.44 -1.74
C GLY A 277 2.11 3.72 -2.81
N GLY A 278 1.14 2.82 -2.96
CA GLY A 278 0.16 2.86 -4.06
C GLY A 278 0.79 2.51 -5.42
N ALA A 279 1.88 1.72 -5.42
CA ALA A 279 2.60 1.37 -6.63
C ALA A 279 2.33 -0.09 -7.02
N ILE A 280 1.99 -0.29 -8.28
CA ILE A 280 1.90 -1.61 -8.90
C ILE A 280 2.75 -1.56 -10.16
N SER A 281 3.72 -2.47 -10.28
CA SER A 281 4.64 -2.51 -11.42
C SER A 281 4.82 -3.93 -11.93
N ALA A 282 4.34 -4.17 -13.16
CA ALA A 282 4.61 -5.39 -13.90
C ALA A 282 5.75 -5.17 -14.90
N GLY A 283 6.77 -6.03 -14.84
CA GLY A 283 7.83 -6.09 -15.83
C GLY A 283 7.37 -6.64 -17.19
N GLY A 284 6.27 -7.40 -17.20
CA GLY A 284 5.55 -7.85 -18.38
C GLY A 284 4.24 -7.08 -18.57
N ASN A 285 3.17 -7.81 -18.87
CA ASN A 285 1.82 -7.29 -18.99
C ASN A 285 1.15 -7.17 -17.62
N LEU A 286 0.18 -6.25 -17.53
CA LEU A 286 -0.67 -6.09 -16.36
C LEU A 286 -2.13 -6.19 -16.77
N THR A 287 -2.86 -7.12 -16.14
CA THR A 287 -4.30 -7.29 -16.36
C THR A 287 -5.05 -7.10 -15.04
N ILE A 288 -6.06 -6.23 -15.06
CA ILE A 288 -6.98 -6.02 -13.93
C ILE A 288 -8.40 -6.28 -14.42
N ASN A 289 -9.11 -7.18 -13.77
CA ASN A 289 -10.54 -7.41 -13.95
C ASN A 289 -11.25 -7.04 -12.66
N ALA A 290 -12.23 -6.13 -12.73
CA ALA A 290 -13.07 -5.73 -11.61
C ALA A 290 -14.54 -5.68 -12.02
N GLY A 291 -15.44 -6.30 -11.25
CA GLY A 291 -16.86 -6.38 -11.63
C GLY A 291 -17.61 -5.05 -11.61
N THR A 292 -17.14 -4.06 -10.85
CA THR A 292 -17.85 -2.78 -10.67
C THR A 292 -16.97 -1.56 -10.92
N LEU A 293 -15.78 -1.52 -10.34
CA LEU A 293 -14.91 -0.35 -10.33
C LEU A 293 -13.44 -0.77 -10.24
N ALA A 294 -12.61 -0.17 -11.09
CA ALA A 294 -11.16 -0.17 -10.93
C ALA A 294 -10.70 1.27 -10.71
N GLU A 295 -10.12 1.58 -9.56
CA GLU A 295 -9.66 2.94 -9.26
C GLU A 295 -8.21 2.98 -8.79
N ASN A 296 -7.53 4.03 -9.24
CA ASN A 296 -6.19 4.38 -8.82
C ASN A 296 -6.18 5.83 -8.32
N ILE A 297 -5.92 6.02 -7.04
CA ILE A 297 -5.99 7.31 -6.34
C ILE A 297 -4.58 7.70 -5.88
N GLY A 298 -3.98 8.67 -6.55
CA GLY A 298 -2.62 9.15 -6.31
C GLY A 298 -1.52 8.11 -6.52
N GLY A 299 -1.87 6.84 -6.73
CA GLY A 299 -0.94 5.76 -6.98
C GLY A 299 -0.47 5.69 -8.43
N GLN A 300 0.32 4.66 -8.73
CA GLN A 300 0.84 4.35 -10.05
C GLN A 300 0.56 2.89 -10.37
N VAL A 301 -0.11 2.65 -11.49
CA VAL A 301 -0.26 1.32 -12.09
C VAL A 301 0.57 1.31 -13.37
N LEU A 302 1.68 0.58 -13.34
CA LEU A 302 2.67 0.52 -14.40
C LEU A 302 2.75 -0.91 -14.97
N SER A 303 2.70 -0.99 -16.29
CA SER A 303 3.05 -2.16 -17.08
C SER A 303 4.17 -1.78 -18.04
N VAL A 304 5.24 -2.57 -18.11
CA VAL A 304 6.24 -2.43 -19.18
C VAL A 304 5.67 -2.94 -20.52
N GLY A 305 4.86 -4.00 -20.50
CA GLY A 305 4.09 -4.49 -21.64
C GLY A 305 2.73 -3.82 -21.77
N ASN A 306 1.71 -4.58 -22.18
CA ASN A 306 0.33 -4.09 -22.30
C ASN A 306 -0.36 -3.99 -20.93
N LEU A 307 -1.15 -2.93 -20.75
CA LEU A 307 -2.03 -2.76 -19.59
C LEU A 307 -3.48 -2.93 -20.04
N THR A 308 -4.15 -3.98 -19.55
CA THR A 308 -5.58 -4.22 -19.80
C THR A 308 -6.38 -4.07 -18.52
N VAL A 309 -7.38 -3.21 -18.53
CA VAL A 309 -8.28 -2.99 -17.38
C VAL A 309 -9.72 -3.24 -17.84
N THR A 310 -10.37 -4.24 -17.26
CA THR A 310 -11.77 -4.57 -17.53
C THR A 310 -12.60 -4.26 -16.29
N ALA A 311 -13.41 -3.21 -16.37
CA ALA A 311 -14.38 -2.84 -15.35
C ALA A 311 -15.42 -1.88 -15.94
N PRO A 312 -16.68 -1.86 -15.46
CA PRO A 312 -17.68 -0.89 -15.91
C PRO A 312 -17.18 0.57 -15.85
N LYS A 313 -16.40 0.89 -14.80
CA LYS A 313 -15.79 2.20 -14.59
C LYS A 313 -14.32 2.05 -14.17
N VAL A 314 -13.43 2.78 -14.82
CA VAL A 314 -12.00 2.88 -14.50
C VAL A 314 -11.64 4.31 -14.16
N ARG A 315 -11.11 4.58 -12.95
CA ARG A 315 -10.81 5.93 -12.46
C ARG A 315 -9.31 6.18 -12.33
N ALA A 316 -8.87 7.30 -12.87
CA ALA A 316 -7.53 7.86 -12.74
C ALA A 316 -7.62 9.14 -11.91
N VAL A 317 -7.39 9.03 -10.60
CA VAL A 317 -7.59 10.13 -9.65
C VAL A 317 -6.25 10.64 -9.13
N GLY A 318 -5.92 11.89 -9.40
CA GLY A 318 -4.75 12.56 -8.81
C GLY A 318 -5.06 13.09 -7.41
N ILE A 319 -4.07 13.06 -6.53
CA ILE A 319 -4.15 13.71 -5.21
C ILE A 319 -3.42 15.04 -5.24
N THR A 320 -3.85 16.01 -4.44
CA THR A 320 -3.20 17.32 -4.40
C THR A 320 -1.92 17.26 -3.56
N GLY A 321 -0.78 17.44 -4.21
CA GLY A 321 0.51 17.69 -3.56
C GLY A 321 0.79 19.19 -3.44
N TYR A 322 1.69 19.56 -2.53
CA TYR A 322 2.09 20.96 -2.31
C TYR A 322 3.60 21.13 -2.40
N THR A 323 4.05 22.17 -3.11
CA THR A 323 5.46 22.55 -3.20
C THR A 323 5.65 24.00 -2.78
N ALA A 324 6.51 24.22 -1.78
CA ALA A 324 6.86 25.56 -1.33
C ALA A 324 8.10 26.07 -2.06
N LEU A 325 8.05 27.32 -2.53
CA LEU A 325 9.17 28.06 -3.08
C LEU A 325 9.33 29.34 -2.26
N ALA A 326 10.45 29.48 -1.57
CA ALA A 326 10.81 30.70 -0.86
C ALA A 326 12.18 31.19 -1.34
N ARG A 327 12.38 32.52 -1.35
CA ARG A 327 13.73 33.10 -1.53
C ARG A 327 13.99 34.01 -0.35
N ASP A 328 14.96 33.59 0.45
CA ASP A 328 15.37 34.16 1.72
C ASP A 328 16.67 34.98 1.61
N ARG A 329 17.17 35.23 0.38
CA ARG A 329 18.42 35.95 0.11
C ARG A 329 18.24 37.06 -0.93
N GLY A 330 18.82 38.24 -0.66
CA GLY A 330 18.93 39.36 -1.61
C GLY A 330 18.59 40.74 -1.03
N PHE A 331 18.87 41.81 -1.80
CA PHE A 331 18.73 43.21 -1.39
C PHE A 331 17.29 43.62 -1.01
N LYS A 332 16.25 42.89 -1.48
CA LYS A 332 14.84 43.10 -1.08
C LYS A 332 14.52 42.61 0.33
N VAL A 333 15.14 41.51 0.77
CA VAL A 333 14.97 40.97 2.13
C VAL A 333 15.51 41.96 3.17
N PHE A 334 16.56 42.71 2.82
CA PHE A 334 17.12 43.80 3.65
C PHE A 334 16.11 44.93 3.93
N PHE A 335 15.17 45.19 3.02
CA PHE A 335 14.07 46.16 3.22
C PHE A 335 12.80 45.53 3.85
N GLY A 336 12.86 44.27 4.28
CA GLY A 336 11.76 43.60 4.97
C GLY A 336 10.68 42.97 4.07
N ASP A 337 10.94 42.89 2.76
CA ASP A 337 10.09 42.24 1.76
C ASP A 337 10.60 40.80 1.53
N THR A 338 9.83 39.80 2.00
CA THR A 338 10.12 38.38 1.75
C THR A 338 9.08 37.82 0.80
N TRP A 339 9.53 37.10 -0.22
CA TRP A 339 8.63 36.41 -1.16
C TRP A 339 8.59 34.92 -0.84
N ALA A 340 7.38 34.35 -0.87
CA ALA A 340 7.19 32.92 -0.82
C ALA A 340 5.94 32.55 -1.64
N ARG A 341 5.96 31.39 -2.27
CA ARG A 341 4.80 30.82 -2.97
C ARG A 341 4.62 29.38 -2.59
N LEU A 342 3.36 28.98 -2.44
CA LEU A 342 2.96 27.59 -2.35
C LEU A 342 2.25 27.22 -3.64
N TYR A 343 2.60 26.08 -4.23
CA TYR A 343 1.96 25.55 -5.43
C TYR A 343 1.21 24.28 -5.08
N ALA A 344 -0.05 24.18 -5.50
CA ALA A 344 -0.82 22.95 -5.48
C ALA A 344 -0.71 22.27 -6.84
N ALA A 345 -0.50 20.96 -6.87
CA ALA A 345 -0.42 20.19 -8.10
C ALA A 345 -1.02 18.80 -7.92
N ASP A 346 -1.69 18.29 -8.95
CA ASP A 346 -2.15 16.91 -8.98
C ASP A 346 -0.96 15.95 -9.14
N VAL A 347 -0.87 14.97 -8.25
CA VAL A 347 0.17 13.94 -8.18
C VAL A 347 -0.46 12.56 -8.31
N GLY A 348 0.16 11.70 -9.11
CA GLY A 348 -0.23 10.30 -9.27
C GLY A 348 -1.55 10.08 -9.99
N GLY A 349 -2.22 8.97 -9.67
CA GLY A 349 -3.44 8.54 -10.36
C GLY A 349 -3.18 8.03 -11.78
N SER A 350 -1.96 7.56 -12.06
CA SER A 350 -1.52 7.20 -13.41
C SER A 350 -1.71 5.72 -13.72
N TRP A 351 -2.20 5.44 -14.90
CA TRP A 351 -2.26 4.11 -15.51
C TRP A 351 -1.37 4.14 -16.74
N LEU A 352 -0.25 3.44 -16.70
CA LEU A 352 0.83 3.57 -17.68
C LEU A 352 1.21 2.22 -18.27
N ALA A 353 1.06 2.09 -19.60
CA ALA A 353 1.64 1.02 -20.40
C ALA A 353 2.90 1.53 -21.12
N MET A 354 4.08 1.42 -20.50
CA MET A 354 5.31 2.08 -20.96
C MET A 354 5.75 1.62 -22.36
N GLY A 355 5.68 0.32 -22.64
CA GLY A 355 6.10 -0.28 -23.91
C GLY A 355 4.97 -0.86 -24.74
N GLY A 356 3.71 -0.65 -24.35
CA GLY A 356 2.55 -1.31 -24.96
C GLY A 356 1.29 -0.46 -25.02
N ALA A 357 0.19 -1.11 -25.35
CA ALA A 357 -1.14 -0.51 -25.40
C ALA A 357 -1.79 -0.48 -24.01
N LEU A 358 -2.50 0.61 -23.73
CA LEU A 358 -3.42 0.71 -22.61
C LEU A 358 -4.85 0.48 -23.14
N THR A 359 -5.47 -0.62 -22.71
CA THR A 359 -6.84 -0.99 -23.11
C THR A 359 -7.77 -0.98 -21.90
N ILE A 360 -8.84 -0.21 -22.00
CA ILE A 360 -9.92 -0.12 -21.01
C ILE A 360 -11.18 -0.73 -21.60
N ASN A 361 -11.61 -1.87 -21.06
CA ASN A 361 -12.90 -2.48 -21.39
C ASN A 361 -13.95 -1.93 -20.44
N GLY A 362 -14.42 -0.72 -20.73
CA GLY A 362 -15.36 0.05 -19.93
C GLY A 362 -15.25 1.55 -20.17
N LEU A 363 -15.76 2.34 -19.21
CA LEU A 363 -15.64 3.80 -19.21
C LEU A 363 -14.37 4.24 -18.46
N GLY A 364 -13.48 4.97 -19.13
CA GLY A 364 -12.38 5.68 -18.48
C GLY A 364 -12.84 7.02 -17.90
N GLN A 365 -12.44 7.34 -16.67
CA GLN A 365 -12.67 8.63 -16.04
C GLN A 365 -11.36 9.21 -15.48
N ILE A 366 -11.01 10.42 -15.93
CA ILE A 366 -9.85 11.17 -15.45
C ILE A 366 -10.31 12.27 -14.48
N GLU A 367 -9.67 12.30 -13.32
CA GLU A 367 -9.84 13.30 -12.27
C GLU A 367 -8.47 13.68 -11.69
N GLY A 368 -7.70 14.49 -12.42
CA GLY A 368 -6.32 14.85 -12.05
C GLY A 368 -5.25 13.76 -12.28
N GLY A 369 -5.65 12.54 -12.63
CA GLY A 369 -4.75 11.44 -13.01
C GLY A 369 -4.44 11.38 -14.51
N SER A 370 -4.02 10.22 -15.00
CA SER A 370 -3.73 10.00 -16.43
C SER A 370 -3.90 8.55 -16.89
N PHE A 371 -4.14 8.40 -18.19
CA PHE A 371 -4.15 7.14 -18.94
C PHE A 371 -3.11 7.27 -20.07
N ASP A 372 -2.01 6.53 -19.98
CA ASP A 372 -0.85 6.69 -20.85
C ASP A 372 -0.40 5.33 -21.43
N GLY A 373 -0.03 5.33 -22.71
CA GLY A 373 0.52 4.16 -23.41
C GLY A 373 0.90 4.51 -24.85
N GLN A 374 1.47 3.55 -25.59
CA GLN A 374 1.72 3.76 -27.03
C GLN A 374 0.42 4.02 -27.80
N THR A 375 -0.63 3.32 -27.39
CA THR A 375 -2.01 3.59 -27.75
C THR A 375 -2.86 3.53 -26.50
N VAL A 376 -3.91 4.34 -26.46
CA VAL A 376 -4.90 4.35 -25.39
C VAL A 376 -6.27 4.16 -26.02
N ALA A 377 -6.97 3.11 -25.62
CA ALA A 377 -8.30 2.79 -26.11
C ALA A 377 -9.23 2.46 -24.96
N ALA A 378 -10.46 2.98 -25.00
CA ALA A 378 -11.52 2.65 -24.04
C ALA A 378 -12.81 2.32 -24.80
N SER A 379 -13.42 1.16 -24.51
CA SER A 379 -14.61 0.69 -25.25
C SER A 379 -15.80 1.64 -25.11
N ASN A 380 -15.95 2.31 -23.96
CA ASN A 380 -17.03 3.27 -23.70
C ASN A 380 -16.50 4.72 -23.63
N GLY A 381 -15.32 4.97 -24.21
CA GLY A 381 -14.68 6.28 -24.23
C GLY A 381 -13.99 6.67 -22.92
N ILE A 382 -13.37 7.85 -22.93
CA ILE A 382 -12.70 8.46 -21.80
C ILE A 382 -13.35 9.81 -21.51
N THR A 383 -13.70 10.03 -20.26
CA THR A 383 -14.28 11.29 -19.77
C THR A 383 -13.29 11.98 -18.84
N THR A 384 -13.06 13.26 -19.06
CA THR A 384 -12.20 14.07 -18.18
C THR A 384 -13.09 14.95 -17.32
N VAL A 385 -13.24 14.59 -16.04
CA VAL A 385 -14.00 15.38 -15.05
C VAL A 385 -13.15 16.57 -14.59
N ARG A 386 -11.87 16.33 -14.33
CA ARG A 386 -10.88 17.36 -14.02
C ARG A 386 -9.57 17.01 -14.71
N ALA A 387 -9.05 17.92 -15.51
CA ALA A 387 -7.70 17.79 -16.05
C ALA A 387 -6.65 17.96 -14.95
N LYS A 388 -5.48 17.35 -15.12
CA LYS A 388 -4.36 17.52 -14.21
C LYS A 388 -3.98 19.01 -14.09
N SER A 389 -4.02 19.57 -12.89
CA SER A 389 -3.70 20.98 -12.64
C SER A 389 -2.39 21.18 -11.86
N ARG A 390 -1.78 22.35 -12.06
CA ARG A 390 -0.70 22.89 -11.25
C ARG A 390 -0.85 24.41 -11.17
N GLU A 391 -1.25 24.89 -10.00
CA GLU A 391 -1.60 26.29 -9.79
C GLU A 391 -0.95 26.83 -8.51
N PRO A 392 -0.59 28.13 -8.46
CA PRO A 392 -0.19 28.76 -7.21
C PRO A 392 -1.40 28.80 -6.26
N VAL A 393 -1.19 28.52 -4.98
CA VAL A 393 -2.20 28.69 -3.95
C VAL A 393 -2.50 30.19 -3.82
N SER A 394 -3.69 30.61 -4.23
CA SER A 394 -4.21 31.94 -3.99
C SER A 394 -5.13 31.92 -2.77
N ILE A 395 -4.89 32.86 -1.84
CA ILE A 395 -5.86 33.16 -0.78
C ILE A 395 -6.63 34.37 -1.25
N GLU A 396 -7.66 34.15 -2.06
CA GLU A 396 -8.60 35.23 -2.40
C GLU A 396 -9.47 35.53 -1.18
N SER A 397 -9.50 36.81 -0.79
CA SER A 397 -10.42 37.28 0.22
C SER A 397 -11.83 37.26 -0.38
N HIS A 398 -12.62 36.22 -0.09
CA HIS A 398 -14.07 36.32 -0.25
C HIS A 398 -14.62 37.26 0.81
N VAL A 399 -14.51 38.56 0.57
CA VAL A 399 -15.34 39.56 1.23
C VAL A 399 -16.69 39.52 0.50
N GLY A 400 -17.59 38.66 0.97
CA GLY A 400 -19.06 38.74 0.82
C GLY A 400 -19.67 38.89 -0.58
N LEU A 401 -20.63 38.00 -0.87
CA LEU A 401 -21.58 37.99 -2.01
C LEU A 401 -20.91 37.54 -3.32
N THR A 402 -21.15 36.33 -3.83
CA THR A 402 -22.46 35.90 -4.32
C THR A 402 -22.74 34.43 -4.05
N SER A 403 -23.82 34.18 -3.32
CA SER A 403 -24.59 32.94 -3.38
C SER A 403 -25.26 32.79 -4.75
N TRP A 404 -25.13 31.60 -5.34
CA TRP A 404 -26.08 30.95 -6.25
C TRP A 404 -26.12 31.44 -7.70
N LEU A 405 -26.51 30.50 -8.57
CA LEU A 405 -26.47 30.49 -10.04
C LEU A 405 -25.05 30.10 -10.50
N TRP A 406 -24.82 29.02 -11.25
CA TRP A 406 -25.48 28.63 -12.50
C TRP A 406 -25.62 27.11 -12.67
N HIS A 407 -26.63 26.77 -13.48
CA HIS A 407 -27.15 25.46 -13.89
C HIS A 407 -26.17 24.50 -14.56
#